data_AF-A0A932RIQ2-F1
#
_entry.id   AF-A0A932RIQ2-F1
#
_cell.length_a   1.000
_cell.length_b   1.000
_cell.length_c   1.000
_cell.angle_alpha   90.00
_cell.angle_beta   90.00
_cell.angle_gamma   90.00
#
_symmetry.space_group_name_H-M   'P 1'
#
loop_
_entity.id
_entity.type
_entity.pdbx_description
1 polymer ?
#
loop_
_entity_poly.entity_id
_entity_poly.type
_entity_poly.pdbx_seq_one_letter_code
_entity_poly.pdbx_strand_id
1 'polypeptide(L)'
;MGSYSIRKSFNEEALFLHEIDGLTKPTARILDLGAGAGSFNYGKFPSKIIAVDEEIPLSGRPRPANAFFVQCDGAALPILGNVFDIVVANFVFEHFSTPEVVLLEIERVLKPGGLLYLSIPNSSSFEDKLFRFFSGDKYHVQKFSFYSLMKRVYKSTSLKLIAFADWPAGFTWLNSPPSGHFVRRMVLHLLKLIKPSLQQYSRRDSGFIFLFRKETKLGFRLITHVCGNCGGGATIEETLLDRWKCVQCGYSHRY
;
A
#
# COMPACT_ATOMS: atom_id res chain seq x y z
N MET A 1 8.47 31.61 12.70
CA MET A 1 8.03 30.43 11.93
C MET A 1 8.22 29.21 12.82
N GLY A 2 7.14 28.66 13.40
CA GLY A 2 7.25 27.51 14.30
C GLY A 2 7.60 26.25 13.50
N SER A 3 8.77 25.68 13.75
CA SER A 3 9.12 24.33 13.31
C SER A 3 8.18 23.36 14.02
N TYR A 4 7.18 22.84 13.34
CA TYR A 4 6.42 21.70 13.83
C TYR A 4 7.40 20.52 13.91
N SER A 5 7.93 20.25 15.10
CA SER A 5 8.68 19.03 15.37
C SER A 5 7.68 17.87 15.30
N ILE A 6 7.89 16.93 14.38
CA ILE A 6 7.17 15.66 14.37
C ILE A 6 7.54 14.96 15.69
N ARG A 7 6.64 14.99 16.68
CA ARG A 7 6.84 14.30 17.96
C ARG A 7 6.45 12.84 17.73
N LYS A 8 7.45 11.98 17.51
CA LYS A 8 7.26 10.53 17.61
C LYS A 8 7.16 10.16 19.09
N SER A 9 6.19 9.33 19.47
CA SER A 9 6.24 8.70 20.79
C SER A 9 7.23 7.54 20.78
N PHE A 10 7.91 7.28 21.90
CA PHE A 10 9.01 6.30 21.97
C PHE A 10 8.61 4.85 21.62
N ASN A 11 7.31 4.54 21.47
CA ASN A 11 6.78 3.20 21.23
C ASN A 11 6.05 3.05 19.87
N GLU A 12 6.09 4.06 19.00
CA GLU A 12 5.48 3.96 17.66
C GLU A 12 6.38 3.17 16.70
N GLU A 13 5.79 2.17 16.03
CA GLU A 13 6.40 1.48 14.90
C GLU A 13 6.78 2.48 13.80
N ALA A 14 7.85 2.20 13.05
CA ALA A 14 8.26 3.06 11.93
C ALA A 14 7.20 3.06 10.83
N LEU A 15 6.87 4.24 10.30
CA LEU A 15 5.91 4.36 9.21
C LEU A 15 6.41 5.26 8.11
N PHE A 16 7.24 6.26 8.39
CA PHE A 16 7.82 7.07 7.33
C PHE A 16 9.06 6.40 6.74
N LEU A 17 9.27 6.53 5.43
CA LEU A 17 10.40 5.91 4.72
C LEU A 17 11.75 6.16 5.40
N HIS A 18 12.01 7.37 5.91
CA HIS A 18 13.26 7.71 6.59
C HIS A 18 13.44 6.98 7.93
N GLU A 19 12.35 6.67 8.63
CA GLU A 19 12.39 5.86 9.85
C GLU A 19 12.65 4.40 9.51
N ILE A 20 11.97 3.89 8.48
CA ILE A 20 12.09 2.51 7.99
C ILE A 20 13.52 2.24 7.50
N ASP A 21 14.09 3.16 6.72
CA ASP A 21 15.49 3.09 6.30
C ASP A 21 16.45 3.09 7.49
N GLY A 22 16.16 3.91 8.51
CA GLY A 22 16.90 3.93 9.77
C GLY A 22 16.83 2.63 10.58
N LEU A 23 15.87 1.74 10.32
CA LEU A 23 15.85 0.39 10.90
C LEU A 23 16.85 -0.56 10.23
N THR A 24 17.41 -0.18 9.09
CA THR A 24 18.26 -1.03 8.27
C THR A 24 19.72 -0.57 8.29
N LYS A 25 20.62 -1.45 7.86
CA LYS A 25 22.05 -1.14 7.77
C LYS A 25 22.29 -0.17 6.61
N PRO A 26 23.34 0.68 6.62
CA PRO A 26 23.68 1.53 5.47
C PRO A 26 23.92 0.80 4.14
N THR A 27 24.19 -0.52 4.20
CA THR A 27 24.34 -1.39 3.02
C THR A 27 23.03 -2.01 2.54
N ALA A 28 21.89 -1.64 3.15
CA ALA A 28 20.58 -2.12 2.79
C ALA A 28 20.23 -1.74 1.34
N ARG A 29 19.40 -2.59 0.75
CA ARG A 29 18.90 -2.42 -0.61
C ARG A 29 17.42 -2.10 -0.56
N ILE A 30 17.06 -1.00 -1.20
CA ILE A 30 15.68 -0.55 -1.36
C ILE A 30 15.28 -0.73 -2.82
N LEU A 31 14.12 -1.35 -3.06
CA LEU A 31 13.43 -1.31 -4.34
C LEU A 31 12.37 -0.21 -4.30
N ASP A 32 12.39 0.72 -5.25
CA ASP A 32 11.29 1.65 -5.50
C ASP A 32 10.50 1.17 -6.73
N LEU A 33 9.32 0.58 -6.48
CA LEU A 33 8.46 -0.03 -7.49
C LEU A 33 7.48 1.00 -8.06
N GLY A 34 7.49 1.16 -9.39
CA GLY A 34 6.76 2.24 -10.07
C GLY A 34 7.30 3.60 -9.68
N ALA A 35 8.62 3.74 -9.77
CA ALA A 35 9.33 4.89 -9.28
C ALA A 35 8.99 6.18 -10.04
N GLY A 36 8.61 6.09 -11.31
CA GLY A 36 8.60 7.21 -12.25
C GLY A 36 9.91 8.01 -12.16
N ALA A 37 9.79 9.32 -11.93
CA ALA A 37 10.93 10.22 -11.71
C ALA A 37 11.60 10.09 -10.32
N GLY A 38 11.04 9.25 -9.45
CA GLY A 38 11.49 8.92 -8.10
C GLY A 38 10.41 9.20 -7.05
N SER A 39 9.96 8.18 -6.32
CA SER A 39 8.84 8.32 -5.37
C SER A 39 9.23 9.02 -4.05
N PHE A 40 10.52 9.09 -3.76
CA PHE A 40 11.09 9.83 -2.63
C PHE A 40 12.46 10.43 -2.96
N ASN A 41 12.99 11.27 -2.06
CA ASN A 41 14.31 11.89 -2.27
C ASN A 41 15.44 10.92 -1.94
N TYR A 42 15.87 10.14 -2.93
CA TYR A 42 16.92 9.12 -2.81
C TYR A 42 18.22 9.61 -2.17
N GLY A 43 18.60 10.88 -2.40
CA GLY A 43 19.85 11.44 -1.86
C GLY A 43 19.86 11.63 -0.35
N LYS A 44 18.70 11.46 0.33
CA LYS A 44 18.59 11.49 1.79
C LYS A 44 18.82 10.13 2.44
N PHE A 45 19.00 9.08 1.64
CA PHE A 45 19.09 7.70 2.11
C PHE A 45 20.50 7.18 1.84
N PRO A 46 21.20 6.64 2.85
CA PRO A 46 22.52 6.01 2.65
C PRO A 46 22.42 4.68 1.89
N SER A 47 21.25 4.02 1.93
CA SER A 47 20.98 2.73 1.29
C SER A 47 21.13 2.77 -0.24
N LYS A 48 21.40 1.60 -0.82
CA LYS A 48 21.41 1.44 -2.29
C LYS A 48 19.98 1.31 -2.79
N ILE A 49 19.62 2.11 -3.78
CA ILE A 49 18.26 2.17 -4.31
C ILE A 49 18.25 1.64 -5.74
N ILE A 50 17.34 0.70 -6.00
CA ILE A 50 17.00 0.26 -7.35
C ILE A 50 15.58 0.75 -7.59
N ALA A 51 15.42 1.64 -8.56
CA ALA A 51 14.15 2.17 -9.00
C ALA A 51 13.70 1.42 -10.25
N VAL A 52 12.45 0.98 -10.28
CA VAL A 52 11.88 0.29 -11.44
C VAL A 52 10.59 0.95 -11.87
N ASP A 53 10.38 1.01 -13.18
CA ASP A 53 9.13 1.49 -13.78
C ASP A 53 9.00 0.91 -15.19
N GLU A 54 7.77 0.77 -15.68
CA GLU A 54 7.51 0.32 -17.05
C GLU A 54 7.93 1.39 -18.06
N GLU A 55 7.82 2.66 -17.68
CA GLU A 55 8.20 3.80 -18.51
C GLU A 55 9.52 4.43 -18.06
N ILE A 56 10.36 4.82 -19.01
CA ILE A 56 11.53 5.64 -18.70
C ILE A 56 11.04 7.08 -18.46
N PRO A 57 11.24 7.66 -17.27
CA PRO A 57 10.80 9.02 -17.00
C PRO A 57 11.57 10.02 -17.88
N LEU A 58 10.84 10.75 -18.74
CA LEU A 58 11.40 11.75 -19.66
C LEU A 58 11.93 13.01 -18.95
N SER A 59 11.54 13.21 -17.69
CA SER A 59 11.98 14.32 -16.84
C SER A 59 12.09 13.85 -15.40
N GLY A 60 13.00 14.44 -14.63
CA GLY A 60 13.22 14.06 -13.24
C GLY A 60 14.42 14.75 -12.62
N ARG A 61 14.63 14.51 -11.33
CA ARG A 61 15.84 14.97 -10.64
C ARG A 61 17.02 14.10 -11.11
N PRO A 62 18.24 14.65 -11.18
CA PRO A 62 19.44 13.84 -11.35
C PRO A 62 19.45 12.73 -10.29
N ARG A 63 19.61 11.48 -10.72
CA ARG A 63 19.67 10.35 -9.79
C ARG A 63 20.99 10.45 -9.02
N PRO A 64 20.96 10.37 -7.68
CA PRO A 64 22.20 10.35 -6.90
C PRO A 64 22.99 9.07 -7.15
N ALA A 65 24.27 9.06 -6.81
CA ALA A 65 25.19 7.94 -7.10
C ALA A 65 24.77 6.60 -6.46
N ASN A 66 23.91 6.61 -5.44
CA ASN A 66 23.39 5.42 -4.79
C ASN A 66 22.10 4.87 -5.41
N ALA A 67 21.57 5.50 -6.46
CA ALA A 67 20.30 5.12 -7.10
C ALA A 67 20.48 4.71 -8.56
N PHE A 68 19.94 3.54 -8.90
CA PHE A 68 19.96 2.96 -10.25
C PHE A 68 18.54 2.81 -10.76
N PHE A 69 18.34 2.85 -12.09
CA PHE A 69 17.04 2.68 -12.71
C PHE A 69 17.03 1.47 -13.65
N VAL A 70 15.97 0.69 -13.60
CA VAL A 70 15.74 -0.45 -14.49
C VAL A 70 14.33 -0.32 -15.06
N GLN A 71 14.23 -0.27 -16.38
CA GLN A 71 12.93 -0.30 -17.05
C GLN A 71 12.41 -1.74 -17.07
N CYS A 72 11.27 -2.01 -16.46
CA CYS A 72 10.61 -3.32 -16.48
C CYS A 72 9.18 -3.24 -15.94
N ASP A 73 8.37 -4.25 -16.28
CA ASP A 73 7.07 -4.47 -15.66
C ASP A 73 7.23 -4.89 -14.19
N GLY A 74 6.52 -4.21 -13.28
CA GLY A 74 6.48 -4.54 -11.86
C GLY A 74 5.87 -5.91 -11.54
N ALA A 75 5.11 -6.50 -12.46
CA ALA A 75 4.59 -7.86 -12.37
C ALA A 75 5.59 -8.93 -12.83
N ALA A 76 6.76 -8.55 -13.36
CA ALA A 76 7.81 -9.46 -13.82
C ALA A 76 9.20 -8.84 -13.65
N LEU A 77 9.68 -8.75 -12.40
CA LEU A 77 10.94 -8.07 -12.10
C LEU A 77 12.14 -8.91 -12.57
N PRO A 78 13.06 -8.35 -13.39
CA PRO A 78 14.29 -9.02 -13.85
C PRO A 78 15.37 -9.04 -12.75
N ILE A 79 14.97 -9.36 -11.52
CA ILE A 79 15.79 -9.31 -10.31
C ILE A 79 15.64 -10.64 -9.58
N LEU A 80 16.71 -11.17 -9.01
CA LEU A 80 16.69 -12.40 -8.23
C LEU A 80 15.83 -12.27 -6.96
N GLY A 81 15.37 -13.42 -6.43
CA GLY A 81 14.63 -13.45 -5.17
C GLY A 81 15.52 -13.13 -3.96
N ASN A 82 14.90 -12.69 -2.86
CA ASN A 82 15.57 -12.40 -1.58
C ASN A 82 16.74 -11.39 -1.68
N VAL A 83 16.57 -10.32 -2.45
CA VAL A 83 17.59 -9.30 -2.71
C VAL A 83 17.40 -8.04 -1.86
N PHE A 84 16.16 -7.63 -1.62
CA PHE A 84 15.84 -6.34 -1.02
C PHE A 84 15.53 -6.45 0.47
N ASP A 85 16.01 -5.47 1.22
CA ASP A 85 15.67 -5.27 2.63
C ASP A 85 14.35 -4.50 2.76
N ILE A 86 14.12 -3.55 1.85
CA ILE A 86 12.89 -2.75 1.77
C ILE A 86 12.39 -2.74 0.32
N VAL A 87 11.08 -2.93 0.13
CA VAL A 87 10.38 -2.58 -1.10
C VAL A 87 9.43 -1.42 -0.79
N VAL A 88 9.44 -0.41 -1.65
CA VAL A 88 8.59 0.77 -1.59
C VAL A 88 7.64 0.69 -2.79
N ALA A 89 6.35 0.65 -2.52
CA ALA A 89 5.28 0.73 -3.50
C ALA A 89 4.40 1.93 -3.15
N ASN A 90 4.79 3.12 -3.63
CA ASN A 90 4.19 4.37 -3.18
C ASN A 90 3.21 4.94 -4.21
N PHE A 91 1.89 4.80 -3.96
CA PHE A 91 0.83 5.20 -4.89
C PHE A 91 1.06 4.67 -6.32
N VAL A 92 1.58 3.43 -6.40
CA VAL A 92 1.76 2.70 -7.66
C VAL A 92 0.71 1.60 -7.81
N PHE A 93 0.27 1.04 -6.68
CA PHE A 93 -0.39 -0.25 -6.66
C PHE A 93 -1.80 -0.21 -7.29
N GLU A 94 -2.41 0.97 -7.28
CA GLU A 94 -3.68 1.31 -7.92
C GLU A 94 -3.66 1.27 -9.46
N HIS A 95 -2.47 1.29 -10.06
CA HIS A 95 -2.29 1.26 -11.52
C HIS A 95 -2.20 -0.16 -12.08
N PHE A 96 -1.83 -1.16 -11.27
CA PHE A 96 -1.68 -2.53 -11.76
C PHE A 96 -3.03 -3.21 -12.01
N SER A 97 -3.15 -3.84 -13.19
CA SER A 97 -4.31 -4.68 -13.53
C SER A 97 -4.33 -6.01 -12.75
N THR A 98 -3.15 -6.55 -12.44
CA THR A 98 -2.95 -7.83 -11.73
C THR A 98 -2.19 -7.64 -10.41
N PRO A 99 -2.77 -6.97 -9.40
CA PRO A 99 -2.09 -6.64 -8.15
C PRO A 99 -1.61 -7.88 -7.38
N GLU A 100 -2.28 -9.03 -7.49
CA GLU A 100 -1.85 -10.29 -6.88
C GLU A 100 -0.50 -10.77 -7.41
N VAL A 101 -0.26 -10.65 -8.71
CA VAL A 101 1.01 -11.05 -9.34
C VAL A 101 2.14 -10.15 -8.86
N VAL A 102 1.87 -8.85 -8.76
CA VAL A 102 2.82 -7.88 -8.24
C VAL A 102 3.15 -8.14 -6.76
N LEU A 103 2.16 -8.51 -5.94
CA LEU A 103 2.40 -8.90 -4.54
C LEU A 103 3.32 -10.12 -4.42
N LEU A 104 3.13 -11.11 -5.28
CA LEU A 104 4.00 -12.29 -5.34
C LEU A 104 5.42 -11.92 -5.76
N GLU A 105 5.60 -11.01 -6.73
CA GLU A 105 6.92 -10.51 -7.13
C GLU A 105 7.59 -9.72 -6.00
N ILE A 106 6.85 -8.83 -5.33
CA ILE A 106 7.34 -8.10 -4.15
C ILE A 106 7.81 -9.08 -3.07
N GLU A 107 6.99 -10.07 -2.74
CA GLU A 107 7.36 -11.09 -1.75
C GLU A 107 8.59 -11.88 -2.21
N ARG A 108 8.66 -12.28 -3.48
CA ARG A 108 9.80 -13.02 -4.04
C ARG A 108 11.11 -12.26 -3.88
N VAL A 109 11.14 -10.97 -4.22
CA VAL A 109 12.37 -10.16 -4.20
C VAL A 109 12.76 -9.69 -2.80
N LEU A 110 11.81 -9.64 -1.85
CA LEU A 110 12.09 -9.35 -0.44
C LEU A 110 12.89 -10.48 0.23
N LYS A 111 13.92 -10.11 0.99
CA LYS A 111 14.60 -11.03 1.92
C LYS A 111 13.62 -11.50 3.01
N PRO A 112 13.84 -12.69 3.62
CA PRO A 112 13.14 -13.05 4.85
C PRO A 112 13.29 -11.95 5.91
N GLY A 113 12.19 -11.53 6.53
CA GLY A 113 12.17 -10.39 7.47
C GLY A 113 12.24 -9.00 6.82
N GLY A 114 12.35 -8.92 5.50
CA GLY A 114 12.33 -7.66 4.75
C GLY A 114 10.97 -6.94 4.85
N LEU A 115 10.98 -5.64 4.57
CA LEU A 115 9.83 -4.74 4.77
C LEU A 115 9.22 -4.29 3.45
N LEU A 116 7.90 -4.27 3.37
CA LEU A 116 7.15 -3.60 2.30
C LEU A 116 6.51 -2.34 2.87
N TYR A 117 6.94 -1.18 2.39
CA TYR A 117 6.20 0.07 2.52
C TYR A 117 5.24 0.20 1.34
N LEU A 118 3.95 0.25 1.62
CA LEU A 118 2.92 0.36 0.59
C LEU A 118 1.97 1.51 0.92
N SER A 119 1.76 2.41 -0.04
CA SER A 119 0.74 3.45 0.08
C SER A 119 -0.24 3.36 -1.09
N ILE A 120 -1.52 3.59 -0.79
CA ILE A 120 -2.62 3.52 -1.75
C ILE A 120 -3.68 4.58 -1.46
N PRO A 121 -4.43 5.04 -2.48
CA PRO A 121 -5.60 5.88 -2.27
C PRO A 121 -6.72 5.06 -1.63
N ASN A 122 -7.48 5.71 -0.75
CA ASN A 122 -8.73 5.15 -0.23
C ASN A 122 -9.85 5.44 -1.23
N SER A 123 -10.34 4.42 -1.92
CA SER A 123 -11.38 4.60 -2.95
C SER A 123 -12.72 5.12 -2.43
N SER A 124 -12.94 5.02 -1.11
CA SER A 124 -14.14 5.56 -0.47
C SER A 124 -14.01 7.05 -0.14
N SER A 125 -12.81 7.62 -0.23
CA SER A 125 -12.52 9.00 0.17
C SER A 125 -13.12 10.03 -0.77
N PHE A 126 -13.31 11.25 -0.25
CA PHE A 126 -13.73 12.38 -1.05
C PHE A 126 -12.68 12.76 -2.12
N GLU A 127 -11.39 12.72 -1.77
CA GLU A 127 -10.31 13.04 -2.70
C GLU A 127 -10.27 12.09 -3.90
N ASP A 128 -10.33 10.77 -3.67
CA ASP A 128 -10.31 9.78 -4.76
C ASP A 128 -11.57 9.86 -5.64
N LYS A 129 -12.75 10.06 -5.03
CA LYS A 129 -14.00 10.29 -5.79
C LYS A 129 -13.90 11.53 -6.67
N LEU A 130 -13.36 12.62 -6.13
CA LEU A 130 -13.17 13.86 -6.88
C LEU A 130 -12.15 13.67 -8.01
N PHE A 131 -11.04 12.98 -7.74
CA PHE A 131 -10.03 12.67 -8.73
C PHE A 131 -10.61 11.85 -9.90
N ARG A 132 -11.36 10.78 -9.61
CA ARG A 132 -12.03 9.95 -10.62
C ARG A 132 -13.10 10.71 -11.39
N PHE A 133 -13.79 11.65 -10.76
CA PHE A 133 -14.76 12.51 -11.45
C PHE A 133 -14.08 13.34 -12.56
N PHE A 134 -12.88 13.86 -12.32
CA PHE A 134 -12.16 14.66 -13.32
C PHE A 134 -11.32 13.83 -14.30
N SER A 135 -10.77 12.71 -13.86
CA SER A 135 -9.75 11.95 -14.60
C SER A 135 -10.25 10.62 -15.16
N GLY A 136 -11.48 10.22 -14.81
CA GLY A 136 -12.01 8.88 -15.04
C GLY A 136 -11.26 7.80 -14.26
N ASP A 137 -11.57 6.54 -14.59
CA ASP A 137 -10.88 5.36 -14.04
C ASP A 137 -9.57 5.02 -14.81
N LYS A 138 -9.11 5.92 -15.71
CA LYS A 138 -7.94 5.69 -16.58
C LYS A 138 -6.63 5.53 -15.81
N TYR A 139 -6.48 6.26 -14.71
CA TYR A 139 -5.27 6.24 -13.89
C TYR A 139 -5.42 5.28 -12.70
N HIS A 140 -6.48 5.39 -11.91
CA HIS A 140 -6.70 4.44 -10.80
C HIS A 140 -7.56 3.26 -11.25
N VAL A 141 -6.93 2.22 -11.82
CA VAL A 141 -7.62 1.01 -12.29
C VAL A 141 -8.26 0.28 -11.10
N GLN A 142 -7.54 0.18 -9.98
CA GLN A 142 -8.03 -0.49 -8.78
C GLN A 142 -8.79 0.45 -7.84
N LYS A 143 -9.75 -0.11 -7.11
CA LYS A 143 -10.53 0.58 -6.05
C LYS A 143 -10.23 -0.08 -4.72
N PHE A 144 -9.20 0.43 -4.03
CA PHE A 144 -8.78 -0.14 -2.76
C PHE A 144 -9.48 0.50 -1.56
N SER A 145 -9.99 -0.35 -0.69
CA SER A 145 -10.19 -0.10 0.74
C SER A 145 -9.18 -0.88 1.57
N PHE A 146 -9.00 -0.50 2.83
CA PHE A 146 -8.19 -1.26 3.80
C PHE A 146 -8.52 -2.76 3.75
N TYR A 147 -9.80 -3.12 3.90
CA TYR A 147 -10.24 -4.51 3.88
C TYR A 147 -9.87 -5.23 2.58
N SER A 148 -10.11 -4.58 1.43
CA SER A 148 -9.84 -5.20 0.12
C SER A 148 -8.34 -5.45 -0.10
N LEU A 149 -7.47 -4.53 0.32
CA LEU A 149 -6.02 -4.70 0.23
C LEU A 149 -5.56 -5.83 1.16
N MET A 150 -5.96 -5.77 2.43
CA MET A 150 -5.58 -6.77 3.43
C MET A 150 -5.98 -8.18 3.01
N LYS A 151 -7.20 -8.33 2.47
CA LYS A 151 -7.68 -9.61 1.93
C LYS A 151 -6.78 -10.13 0.81
N ARG A 152 -6.36 -9.27 -0.14
CA ARG A 152 -5.48 -9.67 -1.25
C ARG A 152 -4.07 -10.02 -0.78
N VAL A 153 -3.47 -9.19 0.08
CA VAL A 153 -2.14 -9.43 0.66
C VAL A 153 -2.11 -10.77 1.39
N TYR A 154 -3.05 -11.00 2.31
CA TYR A 154 -3.05 -12.21 3.12
C TYR A 154 -3.49 -13.46 2.35
N LYS A 155 -4.24 -13.31 1.25
CA LYS A 155 -4.58 -14.44 0.36
C LYS A 155 -3.38 -14.88 -0.48
N SER A 156 -2.52 -13.94 -0.87
CA SER A 156 -1.49 -14.19 -1.89
C SER A 156 -0.09 -14.33 -1.31
N THR A 157 0.17 -13.81 -0.11
CA THR A 157 1.54 -13.69 0.42
C THR A 157 1.65 -14.05 1.90
N SER A 158 2.89 -14.18 2.38
CA SER A 158 3.21 -14.30 3.81
C SER A 158 3.36 -12.96 4.54
N LEU A 159 3.19 -11.83 3.84
CA LEU A 159 3.39 -10.49 4.39
C LEU A 159 2.42 -10.22 5.55
N LYS A 160 2.96 -9.70 6.66
CA LYS A 160 2.21 -9.35 7.87
C LYS A 160 2.25 -7.86 8.13
N LEU A 161 1.09 -7.27 8.35
CA LEU A 161 1.00 -5.86 8.71
C LEU A 161 1.61 -5.65 10.09
N ILE A 162 2.60 -4.77 10.19
CA ILE A 162 3.23 -4.39 11.45
C ILE A 162 2.90 -2.95 11.86
N ALA A 163 2.60 -2.08 10.89
CA ALA A 163 2.12 -0.72 11.15
C ALA A 163 1.23 -0.23 10.00
N PHE A 164 0.30 0.68 10.30
CA PHE A 164 -0.44 1.41 9.28
C PHE A 164 -0.81 2.81 9.77
N ALA A 165 -1.10 3.72 8.83
CA ALA A 165 -1.59 5.06 9.12
C ALA A 165 -2.57 5.53 8.05
N ASP A 166 -3.57 6.31 8.47
CA ASP A 166 -4.42 7.07 7.55
C ASP A 166 -3.63 8.26 6.98
N TRP A 167 -3.69 8.42 5.66
CA TRP A 167 -3.06 9.52 4.95
C TRP A 167 -4.10 10.60 4.60
N PRO A 168 -3.93 11.83 5.11
CA PRO A 168 -4.91 12.89 4.91
C PRO A 168 -4.91 13.47 3.49
N ALA A 169 -6.02 14.10 3.13
CA ALA A 169 -6.21 14.66 1.80
C ALA A 169 -5.20 15.75 1.49
N GLY A 170 -4.46 15.55 0.39
CA GLY A 170 -3.45 16.49 -0.08
C GLY A 170 -3.94 17.38 -1.22
N PHE A 171 -4.83 16.86 -2.05
CA PHE A 171 -5.26 17.39 -3.35
C PHE A 171 -4.08 17.82 -4.20
N THR A 172 -2.96 17.09 -4.11
CA THR A 172 -1.70 17.46 -4.77
C THR A 172 -1.75 17.26 -6.28
N TRP A 173 -2.60 16.35 -6.75
CA TRP A 173 -2.91 16.15 -8.17
C TRP A 173 -3.55 17.38 -8.83
N LEU A 174 -4.16 18.29 -8.04
CA LEU A 174 -4.63 19.56 -8.55
C LEU A 174 -3.50 20.54 -8.85
N ASN A 175 -2.24 20.30 -8.48
CA ASN A 175 -1.15 21.26 -8.71
C ASN A 175 -0.69 21.38 -10.18
N SER A 176 -1.27 20.62 -11.11
CA SER A 176 -0.85 20.63 -12.51
C SER A 176 -0.99 22.02 -13.17
N PRO A 177 0.06 22.53 -13.84
CA PRO A 177 0.02 23.82 -14.53
C PRO A 177 -1.10 23.91 -15.60
N PRO A 178 -1.58 25.12 -15.96
CA PRO A 178 -1.10 26.45 -15.54
C PRO A 178 -1.80 27.04 -14.31
N SER A 179 -2.99 26.55 -13.94
CA SER A 179 -3.81 27.10 -12.84
C SER A 179 -3.89 26.21 -11.60
N GLY A 180 -3.17 25.09 -11.57
CA GLY A 180 -3.37 24.04 -10.58
C GLY A 180 -3.24 24.48 -9.12
N HIS A 181 -2.22 25.28 -8.78
CA HIS A 181 -2.07 25.80 -7.42
C HIS A 181 -3.24 26.70 -6.98
N PHE A 182 -3.82 27.46 -7.91
CA PHE A 182 -5.00 28.29 -7.63
C PHE A 182 -6.24 27.41 -7.40
N VAL A 183 -6.47 26.41 -8.27
CA VAL A 183 -7.59 25.47 -8.13
C VAL A 183 -7.50 24.70 -6.81
N ARG A 184 -6.33 24.16 -6.48
CA ARG A 184 -6.10 23.49 -5.19
C ARG A 184 -6.39 24.41 -4.00
N ARG A 185 -5.95 25.66 -4.05
CA ARG A 185 -6.24 26.65 -2.99
C ARG A 185 -7.75 26.91 -2.86
N MET A 186 -8.47 27.01 -3.97
CA MET A 186 -9.92 27.18 -3.96
C MET A 186 -10.63 25.98 -3.34
N VAL A 187 -10.29 24.75 -3.75
CA VAL A 187 -10.85 23.53 -3.16
C VAL A 187 -10.60 23.49 -1.64
N LEU A 188 -9.36 23.74 -1.20
CA LEU A 188 -9.03 23.77 0.22
C LEU A 188 -9.76 24.90 0.97
N HIS A 189 -10.03 26.04 0.33
CA HIS A 189 -10.79 27.13 0.93
C HIS A 189 -12.27 26.76 1.07
N LEU A 190 -12.89 26.21 0.02
CA LEU A 190 -14.28 25.73 0.05
C LEU A 190 -14.47 24.66 1.13
N LEU A 191 -13.55 23.70 1.25
CA LEU A 191 -13.60 22.68 2.31
C LEU A 191 -13.56 23.27 3.73
N LYS A 192 -13.02 24.49 3.93
CA LYS A 192 -13.06 25.19 5.23
C LYS A 192 -14.42 25.82 5.53
N LEU A 193 -15.23 26.07 4.51
CA LEU A 193 -16.56 26.68 4.67
C LEU A 193 -17.65 25.64 4.98
N ILE A 194 -17.37 24.35 4.73
CA ILE A 194 -18.28 23.24 5.05
C ILE A 194 -18.20 22.93 6.56
N LYS A 195 -19.29 22.39 7.15
CA LYS A 195 -19.35 22.00 8.57
C LYS A 195 -18.08 21.26 9.02
N PRO A 196 -17.51 21.57 10.20
CA PRO A 196 -16.25 20.99 10.67
C PRO A 196 -16.20 19.46 10.63
N SER A 197 -17.31 18.78 10.94
CA SER A 197 -17.41 17.31 10.87
C SER A 197 -17.27 16.76 9.45
N LEU A 198 -17.91 17.40 8.46
CA LEU A 198 -17.81 17.04 7.05
C LEU A 198 -16.43 17.40 6.47
N GLN A 199 -15.84 18.50 6.92
CA GLN A 199 -14.47 18.88 6.57
C GLN A 199 -13.47 17.83 7.05
N GLN A 200 -13.59 17.39 8.31
CA GLN A 200 -12.70 16.41 8.91
C GLN A 200 -12.77 15.07 8.16
N TYR A 201 -13.97 14.60 7.85
CA TYR A 201 -14.19 13.40 7.03
C TYR A 201 -13.55 13.52 5.64
N SER A 202 -13.74 14.68 4.98
CA SER A 202 -13.18 14.92 3.64
C SER A 202 -11.66 15.06 3.61
N ARG A 203 -11.00 15.22 4.77
CA ARG A 203 -9.55 15.47 4.87
C ARG A 203 -8.75 14.40 5.58
N ARG A 204 -9.34 13.49 6.35
CA ARG A 204 -8.58 12.49 7.11
C ARG A 204 -8.35 11.19 6.34
N ASP A 205 -9.35 10.72 5.59
CA ASP A 205 -9.39 9.31 5.20
C ASP A 205 -9.05 9.13 3.71
N SER A 206 -8.05 9.84 3.18
CA SER A 206 -7.82 9.95 1.72
C SER A 206 -6.91 8.88 1.14
N GLY A 207 -5.98 8.38 1.93
CA GLY A 207 -5.15 7.24 1.57
C GLY A 207 -4.76 6.45 2.80
N PHE A 208 -3.97 5.43 2.56
CA PHE A 208 -3.41 4.59 3.61
C PHE A 208 -1.92 4.42 3.36
N ILE A 209 -1.15 4.35 4.44
CA ILE A 209 0.21 3.84 4.45
C ILE A 209 0.21 2.55 5.26
N PHE A 210 0.89 1.54 4.74
CA PHE A 210 1.08 0.25 5.37
C PHE A 210 2.56 -0.07 5.42
N LEU A 211 2.98 -0.67 6.52
CA LEU A 211 4.26 -1.35 6.64
C LEU A 211 4.00 -2.82 6.89
N PHE A 212 4.43 -3.66 5.97
CA PHE A 212 4.39 -5.11 6.12
C PHE A 212 5.79 -5.68 6.32
N ARG A 213 5.86 -6.84 6.98
CA ARG A 213 7.08 -7.66 7.10
C ARG A 213 6.87 -9.02 6.45
N LYS A 214 7.86 -9.53 5.74
CA LYS A 214 7.86 -10.90 5.19
C LYS A 214 8.14 -11.92 6.29
N GLU A 215 7.14 -12.75 6.59
CA GLU A 215 7.17 -13.77 7.65
C GLU A 215 7.09 -15.20 7.07
N THR A 216 7.17 -16.23 7.92
CA THR A 216 7.23 -17.65 7.50
C THR A 216 5.91 -18.42 7.61
N LYS A 217 4.85 -17.87 8.25
CA LYS A 217 3.59 -18.59 8.55
C LYS A 217 2.30 -17.89 8.11
N LEU A 218 1.26 -18.72 7.95
CA LEU A 218 0.13 -18.61 7.02
C LEU A 218 -0.78 -17.38 7.15
N GLY A 219 -1.29 -16.95 5.99
CA GLY A 219 -2.15 -15.78 5.75
C GLY A 219 -3.65 -16.00 5.97
N PHE A 220 -4.45 -15.45 5.06
CA PHE A 220 -5.91 -15.34 5.11
C PHE A 220 -6.58 -16.72 5.30
N ARG A 221 -7.69 -16.72 6.03
CA ARG A 221 -8.54 -17.89 6.24
C ARG A 221 -9.98 -17.47 5.97
N LEU A 222 -10.65 -18.16 5.06
CA LEU A 222 -12.07 -17.97 4.81
C LEU A 222 -12.85 -19.00 5.62
N ILE A 223 -13.51 -18.56 6.69
CA ILE A 223 -14.48 -19.41 7.38
C ILE A 223 -15.76 -19.42 6.53
N THR A 224 -16.14 -20.58 6.06
CA THR A 224 -17.29 -20.79 5.16
C THR A 224 -18.57 -21.17 5.90
N HIS A 225 -18.44 -21.84 7.05
CA HIS A 225 -19.55 -22.41 7.78
C HIS A 225 -19.37 -22.20 9.29
N VAL A 226 -20.49 -22.12 9.99
CA VAL A 226 -20.54 -22.06 11.45
C VAL A 226 -21.44 -23.18 11.94
N CYS A 227 -20.94 -23.95 12.91
CA CYS A 227 -21.70 -25.02 13.52
C CYS A 227 -22.88 -24.43 14.32
N GLY A 228 -24.11 -24.68 13.89
CA GLY A 228 -25.32 -24.29 14.63
C GLY A 228 -25.46 -24.89 16.03
N ASN A 229 -24.69 -25.93 16.39
CA ASN A 229 -24.72 -26.53 17.72
C ASN A 229 -23.73 -25.88 18.69
N CYS A 230 -22.46 -25.72 18.31
CA CYS A 230 -21.40 -25.23 19.21
C CYS A 230 -20.80 -23.88 18.81
N GLY A 231 -21.24 -23.26 17.70
CA GLY A 231 -20.69 -22.02 17.18
C GLY A 231 -19.30 -22.15 16.53
N GLY A 232 -18.74 -23.36 16.44
CA GLY A 232 -17.41 -23.60 15.87
C GLY A 232 -17.35 -23.29 14.38
N GLY A 233 -16.33 -22.55 13.95
CA GLY A 233 -16.12 -22.21 12.54
C GLY A 233 -15.45 -23.35 11.75
N ALA A 234 -15.81 -23.50 10.49
CA ALA A 234 -15.19 -24.43 9.56
C ALA A 234 -14.93 -23.82 8.18
N THR A 235 -13.81 -24.22 7.58
CA THR A 235 -13.52 -24.00 6.16
C THR A 235 -13.79 -25.31 5.44
N ILE A 236 -14.74 -25.31 4.51
CA ILE A 236 -15.19 -26.49 3.78
C ILE A 236 -15.05 -26.17 2.31
N GLU A 237 -14.47 -27.09 1.56
CA GLU A 237 -14.35 -26.96 0.11
C GLU A 237 -15.75 -26.96 -0.52
N GLU A 238 -15.96 -26.12 -1.55
CA GLU A 238 -17.26 -25.93 -2.21
C GLU A 238 -17.86 -27.23 -2.79
N THR A 239 -17.06 -28.29 -2.95
CA THR A 239 -17.52 -29.61 -3.42
C THR A 239 -18.27 -30.43 -2.37
N LEU A 240 -18.31 -29.98 -1.10
CA LEU A 240 -18.91 -30.72 0.02
C LEU A 240 -20.07 -29.96 0.72
N LEU A 241 -20.70 -29.00 0.04
CA LEU A 241 -21.64 -28.05 0.63
C LEU A 241 -22.89 -28.69 1.28
N ASP A 242 -23.37 -29.82 0.77
CA ASP A 242 -24.66 -30.38 1.20
C ASP A 242 -24.62 -31.01 2.60
N ARG A 243 -23.45 -31.51 3.03
CA ARG A 243 -23.29 -32.17 4.33
C ARG A 243 -21.89 -31.99 4.87
N TRP A 244 -21.80 -31.59 6.13
CA TRP A 244 -20.52 -31.54 6.84
C TRP A 244 -20.65 -31.88 8.31
N LYS A 245 -19.53 -32.32 8.90
CA LYS A 245 -19.45 -32.64 10.32
C LYS A 245 -18.58 -31.61 11.03
N CYS A 246 -19.10 -31.02 12.09
CA CYS A 246 -18.35 -30.07 12.90
C CYS A 246 -17.12 -30.75 13.51
N VAL A 247 -15.93 -30.20 13.22
CA VAL A 247 -14.66 -30.71 13.78
C VAL A 247 -14.54 -30.51 15.29
N GLN A 248 -15.33 -29.60 15.86
CA GLN A 248 -15.26 -29.25 17.28
C GLN A 248 -16.22 -30.07 18.15
N CYS A 249 -17.48 -30.26 17.73
CA CYS A 249 -18.48 -31.00 18.51
C CYS A 249 -19.03 -32.26 17.83
N GLY A 250 -18.59 -32.57 16.60
CA GLY A 250 -19.04 -33.74 15.86
C GLY A 250 -20.46 -33.64 15.30
N TYR A 251 -21.16 -32.51 15.48
CA TYR A 251 -22.52 -32.34 14.98
C TYR A 251 -22.55 -32.34 13.44
N SER A 252 -23.45 -33.14 12.87
CA SER A 252 -23.62 -33.25 11.43
C SER A 252 -24.64 -32.22 10.94
N HIS A 253 -24.19 -31.32 10.08
CA HIS A 253 -25.02 -30.34 9.40
C HIS A 253 -25.46 -30.88 8.04
N ARG A 254 -26.67 -30.48 7.64
CA ARG A 254 -27.22 -30.66 6.31
C ARG A 254 -27.81 -29.30 5.92
N TYR A 255 -27.26 -28.65 4.91
CA TYR A 255 -27.76 -27.38 4.40
C TYR A 255 -28.77 -27.62 3.27
#